data_AF-A0A066WCX1-F1
#
_entry.id   AF-A0A066WCX1-F1
#
_cell.length_a   1.000
_cell.length_b   1.000
_cell.length_c   1.000
_cell.angle_alpha   90.00
_cell.angle_beta   90.00
_cell.angle_gamma   90.00
#
_symmetry.space_group_name_H-M   'P 1'
#
loop_
_entity.id
_entity.type
_entity.pdbx_description
1 polymer ?
#
loop_
_entity_poly.entity_id
_entity_poly.type
_entity_poly.pdbx_seq_one_letter_code
_entity_poly.pdbx_strand_id
1 'polypeptide(L)'
;EENLDRILEARNEAADHVRGRGAALLARLDRMFFEGSISVKENAMRADLFAALARIDELAIEKILTACAAIVALPDDGERPYACWAQRLLREQPADDPVLLRTIATDAEWQSLALQLHFTLDKFATSNVISARTAPLDMELEAYDAHVGRTWTTLRERKLASTDSKLALSRHDNVFRLKTTPFSSNAASRRSNRRSSAASSPLHSRRPSKADLTAHSTPSS
;
A
#
# COMPACT_ATOMS: atom_id res chain seq x y z
N GLU A 1 14.05 -19.60 14.70
CA GLU A 1 13.50 -18.38 15.34
C GLU A 1 14.40 -17.15 15.16
N GLU A 2 15.75 -17.27 15.03
CA GLU A 2 16.71 -16.15 14.86
C GLU A 2 16.43 -15.14 13.72
N ASN A 3 15.67 -15.49 12.68
CA ASN A 3 15.37 -14.56 11.59
C ASN A 3 14.29 -13.53 11.96
N LEU A 4 13.39 -13.87 12.89
CA LEU A 4 12.34 -12.94 13.32
C LEU A 4 12.95 -11.75 14.07
N ASP A 5 13.89 -12.01 14.98
CA ASP A 5 14.54 -10.96 15.78
C ASP A 5 15.32 -9.99 14.89
N ARG A 6 16.09 -10.51 13.91
CA ARG A 6 16.82 -9.68 12.94
C ARG A 6 15.90 -8.82 12.08
N ILE A 7 14.76 -9.37 11.65
CA ILE A 7 13.76 -8.63 10.86
C ILE A 7 13.13 -7.52 11.72
N LEU A 8 12.80 -7.82 12.98
CA LEU A 8 12.23 -6.84 13.90
C LEU A 8 13.23 -5.73 14.24
N GLU A 9 14.50 -6.07 14.43
CA GLU A 9 15.57 -5.12 14.71
C GLU A 9 15.79 -4.17 13.53
N ALA A 10 15.94 -4.69 12.30
CA ALA A 10 16.07 -3.88 11.10
C ALA A 10 14.84 -2.99 10.85
N ARG A 11 13.63 -3.49 11.16
CA ARG A 11 12.39 -2.70 11.09
C ARG A 11 12.41 -1.55 12.09
N ASN A 12 12.81 -1.82 13.34
CA ASN A 12 12.84 -0.81 14.39
C ASN A 12 13.88 0.27 14.07
N GLU A 13 15.07 -0.13 13.63
CA GLU A 13 16.12 0.80 13.19
C GLU A 13 15.62 1.71 12.05
N ALA A 14 14.94 1.13 11.05
CA ALA A 14 14.33 1.91 9.99
C ALA A 14 13.22 2.84 10.52
N ALA A 15 12.38 2.37 11.45
CA ALA A 15 11.29 3.15 12.02
C ALA A 15 11.79 4.35 12.85
N ASP A 16 12.96 4.24 13.47
CA ASP A 16 13.56 5.32 14.25
C ASP A 16 14.34 6.30 13.36
N HIS A 17 14.84 5.83 12.21
CA HIS A 17 15.57 6.65 11.27
C HIS A 17 14.69 7.70 10.57
N VAL A 18 15.21 8.92 10.39
CA VAL A 18 14.52 10.06 9.73
C VAL A 18 13.88 9.63 8.40
N ARG A 19 14.66 8.95 7.57
CA ARG A 19 14.23 8.45 6.26
C ARG A 19 13.11 7.41 6.34
N GLY A 20 13.14 6.50 7.32
CA GLY A 20 12.06 5.52 7.45
C GLY A 20 10.79 6.14 8.00
N ARG A 21 10.88 7.09 8.93
CA ARG A 21 9.74 7.94 9.33
C ARG A 21 9.17 8.72 8.14
N GLY A 22 10.03 9.30 7.31
CA GLY A 22 9.65 9.98 6.07
C GLY A 22 8.95 9.05 5.08
N ALA A 23 9.48 7.84 4.86
CA ALA A 23 8.86 6.85 3.98
C ALA A 23 7.48 6.38 4.51
N ALA A 24 7.35 6.20 5.83
CA ALA A 24 6.07 5.86 6.46
C ALA A 24 5.03 6.99 6.29
N LEU A 25 5.44 8.24 6.49
CA LEU A 25 4.57 9.39 6.23
C LEU A 25 4.17 9.47 4.76
N LEU A 26 5.11 9.26 3.82
CA LEU A 26 4.82 9.28 2.39
C LEU A 26 3.79 8.21 2.02
N ALA A 27 3.95 6.99 2.51
CA ALA A 27 2.99 5.90 2.27
C ALA A 27 1.58 6.25 2.78
N ARG A 28 1.49 6.93 3.94
CA ARG A 28 0.21 7.42 4.48
C ARG A 28 -0.39 8.53 3.62
N LEU A 29 0.42 9.49 3.17
CA LEU A 29 -0.04 10.56 2.27
C LEU A 29 -0.49 10.01 0.91
N ASP A 30 0.20 9.01 0.36
CA ASP A 30 -0.22 8.33 -0.87
C ASP A 30 -1.57 7.63 -0.68
N ARG A 31 -1.76 6.94 0.45
CA ARG A 31 -3.06 6.34 0.81
C ARG A 31 -4.17 7.40 0.85
N MET A 32 -3.96 8.49 1.59
CA MET A 32 -4.91 9.61 1.68
C MET A 32 -5.18 10.24 0.31
N PHE A 33 -4.18 10.29 -0.56
CA PHE A 33 -4.34 10.74 -1.94
C PHE A 33 -5.26 9.81 -2.72
N PHE A 34 -5.08 8.49 -2.66
CA PHE A 34 -5.96 7.55 -3.38
C PHE A 34 -7.39 7.53 -2.83
N GLU A 35 -7.54 7.67 -1.51
CA GLU A 35 -8.84 7.80 -0.81
C GLU A 35 -9.57 9.11 -1.15
N GLY A 36 -8.83 10.15 -1.53
CA GLY A 36 -9.36 11.50 -1.73
C GLY A 36 -9.49 12.32 -0.44
N SER A 37 -9.00 11.81 0.68
CA SER A 37 -9.02 12.44 2.02
C SER A 37 -7.87 13.42 2.26
N ILE A 38 -6.89 13.47 1.35
CA ILE A 38 -5.81 14.46 1.37
C ILE A 38 -6.31 15.85 0.99
N SER A 39 -5.78 16.91 1.60
CA SER A 39 -6.00 18.30 1.18
C SER A 39 -5.07 18.73 0.02
N VAL A 40 -5.21 19.96 -0.47
CA VAL A 40 -4.29 20.49 -1.51
C VAL A 40 -2.91 20.71 -0.89
N LYS A 41 -2.84 21.32 0.30
CA LYS A 41 -1.56 21.60 0.98
C LYS A 41 -0.83 20.29 1.32
N GLU A 42 -1.55 19.29 1.82
CA GLU A 42 -0.97 17.98 2.13
C GLU A 42 -0.48 17.24 0.87
N ASN A 43 -1.20 17.36 -0.25
CA ASN A 43 -0.75 16.76 -1.50
C ASN A 43 0.50 17.45 -2.07
N ALA A 44 0.69 18.74 -1.81
CA ALA A 44 1.96 19.42 -2.09
C ALA A 44 3.09 18.85 -1.22
N MET A 45 2.86 18.71 0.09
CA MET A 45 3.83 18.09 1.03
C MET A 45 4.19 16.65 0.62
N ARG A 46 3.24 15.88 0.08
CA ARG A 46 3.48 14.54 -0.46
C ARG A 46 4.50 14.56 -1.60
N ALA A 47 4.38 15.48 -2.54
CA ALA A 47 5.32 15.63 -3.65
C ALA A 47 6.71 16.09 -3.17
N ASP A 48 6.75 17.06 -2.26
CA ASP A 48 7.99 17.57 -1.67
C ASP A 48 8.73 16.48 -0.87
N LEU A 49 7.98 15.67 -0.12
CA LEU A 49 8.53 14.56 0.67
C LEU A 49 9.11 13.47 -0.23
N PHE A 50 8.43 13.13 -1.32
CA PHE A 50 8.96 12.20 -2.32
C PHE A 50 10.30 12.69 -2.89
N ALA A 51 10.39 13.97 -3.27
CA ALA A 51 11.62 14.56 -3.77
C ALA A 51 12.74 14.60 -2.71
N ALA A 52 12.40 14.91 -1.46
CA ALA A 52 13.36 14.91 -0.35
C ALA A 52 13.91 13.50 -0.06
N LEU A 53 13.05 12.48 -0.04
CA LEU A 53 13.44 11.07 0.13
C LEU A 53 14.32 10.59 -1.02
N ALA A 54 13.99 10.94 -2.26
CA ALA A 54 14.78 10.59 -3.44
C ALA A 54 16.19 11.21 -3.41
N ARG A 55 16.33 12.42 -2.87
CA ARG A 55 17.62 13.12 -2.71
C ARG A 55 18.34 12.81 -1.40
N ILE A 56 17.74 12.03 -0.50
CA ILE A 56 18.28 11.74 0.84
C ILE A 56 18.52 13.03 1.64
N ASP A 57 17.61 14.01 1.49
CA ASP A 57 17.67 15.29 2.22
C ASP A 57 16.96 15.18 3.57
N GLU A 58 17.69 14.73 4.60
CA GLU A 58 17.13 14.49 5.93
C GLU A 58 16.59 15.76 6.61
N LEU A 59 17.21 16.91 6.33
CA LEU A 59 16.75 18.18 6.90
C LEU A 59 15.41 18.61 6.29
N ALA A 60 15.21 18.40 4.99
CA ALA A 60 13.91 18.59 4.36
C ALA A 60 12.87 17.58 4.87
N ILE A 61 13.25 16.31 5.06
CA ILE A 61 12.36 15.27 5.60
C ILE A 61 11.87 15.65 7.00
N GLU A 62 12.76 16.07 7.91
CA GLU A 62 12.38 16.46 9.28
C GLU A 62 11.44 17.68 9.30
N LYS A 63 11.68 18.66 8.42
CA LYS A 63 10.77 19.81 8.29
C LYS A 63 9.36 19.38 7.88
N ILE A 64 9.25 18.45 6.93
CA ILE A 64 7.95 17.95 6.47
C ILE A 64 7.31 17.06 7.54
N LEU A 65 8.06 16.20 8.23
CA LEU A 65 7.58 15.41 9.35
C LEU A 65 6.96 16.29 10.44
N THR A 66 7.61 17.42 10.75
CA THR A 66 7.13 18.40 11.72
C THR A 66 5.86 19.11 11.21
N ALA A 67 5.85 19.54 9.95
CA ALA A 67 4.69 20.21 9.35
C ALA A 67 3.45 19.28 9.25
N CYS A 68 3.68 17.98 9.08
CA CYS A 68 2.64 16.96 8.98
C CYS A 68 2.44 16.17 10.30
N ALA A 69 2.81 16.73 11.46
CA ALA A 69 2.76 16.03 12.75
C ALA A 69 1.37 15.44 13.06
N ALA A 70 0.29 16.15 12.69
CA ALA A 70 -1.09 15.65 12.88
C ALA A 70 -1.37 14.37 12.06
N ILE A 71 -0.82 14.26 10.85
CA ILE A 71 -0.96 13.07 9.99
C ILE A 71 -0.06 11.94 10.49
N VAL A 72 1.13 12.27 10.99
CA VAL A 72 2.04 11.30 11.63
C VAL A 72 1.37 10.68 12.85
N ALA A 73 0.66 11.48 13.64
CA ALA A 73 -0.05 11.05 14.84
C ALA A 73 -1.34 10.25 14.58
N LEU A 74 -1.78 10.12 13.32
CA LEU A 74 -2.93 9.26 13.00
C LEU A 74 -2.63 7.80 13.39
N PRO A 75 -3.61 7.11 14.00
CA PRO A 75 -3.45 5.70 14.34
C PRO A 75 -3.27 4.85 13.07
N ASP A 76 -2.76 3.63 13.25
CA ASP A 76 -2.83 2.64 12.19
C ASP A 76 -4.31 2.33 11.87
N ASP A 77 -4.60 2.15 10.59
CA ASP A 77 -5.94 1.81 10.10
C ASP A 77 -6.37 0.41 10.56
N GLY A 78 -5.39 -0.46 10.85
CA GLY A 78 -5.60 -1.78 11.44
C GLY A 78 -6.67 -2.60 10.72
N GLU A 79 -7.58 -3.16 11.52
CA GLU A 79 -8.69 -4.00 11.04
C GLU A 79 -9.93 -3.21 10.58
N ARG A 80 -9.89 -1.86 10.60
CA ARG A 80 -11.04 -1.01 10.24
C ARG A 80 -10.69 0.11 9.24
N PRO A 81 -10.13 -0.25 8.07
CA PRO A 81 -9.64 0.74 7.12
C PRO A 81 -10.72 1.68 6.58
N TYR A 82 -11.97 1.22 6.40
CA TYR A 82 -13.03 2.06 5.84
C TYR A 82 -13.57 3.07 6.85
N ALA A 83 -13.64 2.71 8.13
CA ALA A 83 -13.99 3.61 9.21
C ALA A 83 -12.92 4.70 9.39
N CYS A 84 -11.64 4.32 9.40
CA CYS A 84 -10.54 5.29 9.46
C CYS A 84 -10.55 6.24 8.27
N TRP A 85 -10.84 5.71 7.07
CA TRP A 85 -11.00 6.53 5.88
C TRP A 85 -12.22 7.48 5.97
N ALA A 86 -13.38 6.99 6.39
CA ALA A 86 -14.59 7.81 6.57
C ALA A 86 -14.31 8.96 7.55
N GLN A 87 -13.63 8.69 8.66
CA GLN A 87 -13.19 9.71 9.61
C GLN A 87 -12.26 10.74 8.96
N ARG A 88 -11.28 10.31 8.15
CA ARG A 88 -10.38 11.23 7.45
C ARG A 88 -11.11 12.11 6.42
N LEU A 89 -12.13 11.59 5.73
CA LEU A 89 -12.94 12.39 4.80
C LEU A 89 -13.81 13.42 5.52
N LEU A 90 -14.31 13.07 6.70
CA LEU A 90 -15.20 13.90 7.52
C LEU A 90 -14.46 14.80 8.52
N ARG A 91 -13.12 14.74 8.57
CA ARG A 91 -12.34 15.52 9.52
C ARG A 91 -12.60 17.01 9.34
N GLU A 92 -12.64 17.74 10.45
CA GLU A 92 -12.74 19.19 10.41
C GLU A 92 -11.49 19.77 9.74
N GLN A 93 -11.67 20.60 8.72
CA GLN A 93 -10.59 21.29 8.01
C GLN A 93 -10.96 22.76 7.80
N PRO A 94 -9.96 23.65 7.69
CA PRO A 94 -10.18 25.02 7.24
C PRO A 94 -10.92 25.05 5.90
N ALA A 95 -11.84 26.01 5.74
CA ALA A 95 -12.64 26.13 4.52
C ALA A 95 -11.79 26.44 3.26
N ASP A 96 -10.59 27.00 3.43
CA ASP A 96 -9.63 27.30 2.37
C ASP A 96 -8.80 26.09 1.92
N ASP A 97 -8.81 24.98 2.67
CA ASP A 97 -8.08 23.76 2.32
C ASP A 97 -8.90 22.49 2.62
N PRO A 98 -10.07 22.33 1.98
CA PRO A 98 -10.85 21.12 2.12
C PRO A 98 -10.14 19.92 1.47
N VAL A 99 -10.54 18.71 1.85
CA VAL A 99 -10.07 17.48 1.21
C VAL A 99 -10.38 17.49 -0.29
N LEU A 100 -9.49 16.92 -1.10
CA LEU A 100 -9.61 16.95 -2.56
C LEU A 100 -10.93 16.37 -3.07
N LEU A 101 -11.49 15.36 -2.39
CA LEU A 101 -12.77 14.81 -2.82
C LEU A 101 -13.93 15.82 -2.67
N ARG A 102 -13.89 16.69 -1.66
CA ARG A 102 -14.89 17.75 -1.42
C ARG A 102 -14.85 18.81 -2.53
N THR A 103 -13.66 19.15 -3.03
CA THR A 103 -13.53 20.19 -4.08
C THR A 103 -14.08 19.75 -5.44
N ILE A 104 -14.25 18.44 -5.64
CA ILE A 104 -14.70 17.82 -6.89
C ILE A 104 -16.20 17.47 -6.84
N ALA A 105 -16.73 17.31 -5.63
CA ALA A 105 -18.13 17.06 -5.38
C ALA A 105 -18.94 18.36 -5.45
N THR A 106 -20.16 18.27 -5.99
CA THR A 106 -21.18 19.30 -5.75
C THR A 106 -21.61 19.28 -4.28
N ASP A 107 -22.25 20.35 -3.81
CA ASP A 107 -22.74 20.40 -2.43
C ASP A 107 -23.73 19.30 -2.09
N ALA A 108 -24.65 18.98 -3.00
CA ALA A 108 -25.61 17.90 -2.81
C ALA A 108 -24.94 16.51 -2.75
N GLU A 109 -23.98 16.25 -3.66
CA GLU A 109 -23.21 14.99 -3.67
C GLU A 109 -22.42 14.83 -2.37
N TRP A 110 -21.75 15.88 -1.90
CA TRP A 110 -20.98 15.83 -0.67
C TRP A 110 -21.87 15.66 0.56
N GLN A 111 -22.98 16.40 0.66
CA GLN A 111 -23.91 16.26 1.79
C GLN A 111 -24.47 14.83 1.85
N SER A 112 -24.86 14.27 0.70
CA SER A 112 -25.30 12.87 0.63
C SER A 112 -24.21 11.91 1.06
N LEU A 113 -22.98 12.09 0.58
CA LEU A 113 -21.84 11.26 0.95
C LEU A 113 -21.54 11.37 2.45
N ALA A 114 -21.51 12.58 2.99
CA ALA A 114 -21.21 12.82 4.39
C ALA A 114 -22.24 12.17 5.31
N LEU A 115 -23.54 12.27 4.98
CA LEU A 115 -24.61 11.57 5.71
C LEU A 115 -24.42 10.04 5.69
N GLN A 116 -24.06 9.48 4.53
CA GLN A 116 -23.81 8.04 4.39
C GLN A 116 -22.59 7.58 5.18
N LEU A 117 -21.52 8.39 5.22
CA LEU A 117 -20.32 8.13 6.00
C LEU A 117 -20.60 8.21 7.51
N HIS A 118 -21.33 9.23 7.98
CA HIS A 118 -21.75 9.34 9.38
C HIS A 118 -22.62 8.15 9.81
N PHE A 119 -23.62 7.79 9.01
CA PHE A 119 -24.46 6.62 9.28
C PHE A 119 -23.64 5.32 9.41
N THR A 120 -22.68 5.14 8.50
CA THR A 120 -21.79 3.99 8.49
C THR A 120 -20.90 3.95 9.74
N LEU A 121 -20.34 5.10 10.15
CA LEU A 121 -19.55 5.22 11.37
C LEU A 121 -20.37 4.93 12.64
N ASP A 122 -21.59 5.44 12.72
CA ASP A 122 -22.50 5.19 13.85
C ASP A 122 -22.89 3.71 13.96
N LYS A 123 -23.13 3.06 12.82
CA LYS A 123 -23.40 1.61 12.76
C LYS A 123 -22.20 0.79 13.30
N PHE A 124 -20.98 1.22 13.02
CA PHE A 124 -19.78 0.57 13.57
C PHE A 124 -19.54 0.87 15.05
N ALA A 125 -19.90 2.07 15.51
CA ALA A 125 -19.82 2.44 16.91
C ALA A 125 -20.84 1.69 17.77
N THR A 126 -22.05 1.47 17.25
CA THR A 126 -23.12 0.73 17.94
C THR A 126 -22.94 -0.79 17.92
N SER A 127 -22.22 -1.33 16.95
CA SER A 127 -21.85 -2.76 16.90
C SER A 127 -20.84 -3.18 17.99
N ASN A 128 -20.38 -2.26 18.84
CA ASN A 128 -19.43 -2.52 19.94
C ASN A 128 -19.97 -3.33 21.13
N VAL A 129 -21.20 -3.88 21.09
CA VAL A 129 -21.73 -4.66 22.24
C VAL A 129 -21.21 -6.10 22.28
N ILE A 130 -20.69 -6.67 21.19
CA ILE A 130 -20.02 -7.99 21.24
C ILE A 130 -18.77 -7.97 20.34
N SER A 131 -17.61 -7.82 20.98
CA SER A 131 -16.28 -7.99 20.39
C SER A 131 -15.84 -6.89 19.40
N ALA A 132 -15.45 -5.73 19.95
CA ALA A 132 -14.84 -4.61 19.23
C ALA A 132 -13.56 -4.96 18.43
N ARG A 133 -13.02 -6.17 18.58
CA ARG A 133 -11.88 -6.72 17.81
C ARG A 133 -12.26 -7.59 16.61
N THR A 134 -13.54 -7.89 16.40
CA THR A 134 -13.95 -8.89 15.40
C THR A 134 -15.25 -8.54 14.67
N ALA A 135 -15.58 -7.26 14.49
CA ALA A 135 -16.49 -6.93 13.39
C ALA A 135 -15.75 -7.36 12.10
N PRO A 136 -16.25 -8.37 11.36
CA PRO A 136 -15.51 -8.88 10.21
C PRO A 136 -15.35 -7.74 9.20
N LEU A 137 -14.17 -7.62 8.59
CA LEU A 137 -13.92 -6.72 7.45
C LEU A 137 -15.04 -6.82 6.39
N ASP A 138 -15.63 -8.00 6.25
CA ASP A 138 -16.77 -8.28 5.38
C ASP A 138 -18.01 -7.42 5.69
N MET A 139 -18.32 -7.20 6.98
CA MET A 139 -19.44 -6.36 7.40
C MET A 139 -19.16 -4.87 7.13
N GLU A 140 -17.90 -4.47 7.28
CA GLU A 140 -17.46 -3.11 6.97
C GLU A 140 -17.57 -2.84 5.47
N LEU A 141 -17.10 -3.80 4.67
CA LEU A 141 -17.15 -3.76 3.21
C LEU A 141 -18.60 -3.72 2.69
N GLU A 142 -19.49 -4.56 3.21
CA GLU A 142 -20.90 -4.58 2.79
C GLU A 142 -21.61 -3.25 3.09
N ALA A 143 -21.40 -2.68 4.28
CA ALA A 143 -21.98 -1.38 4.63
C ALA A 143 -21.40 -0.27 3.73
N TYR A 144 -20.10 -0.32 3.45
CA TYR A 144 -19.44 0.64 2.58
C TYR A 144 -19.94 0.55 1.14
N ASP A 145 -20.01 -0.65 0.56
CA ASP A 145 -20.48 -0.87 -0.81
C ASP A 145 -21.96 -0.49 -0.97
N ALA A 146 -22.80 -0.81 0.01
CA ALA A 146 -24.22 -0.49 -0.02
C ALA A 146 -24.50 1.01 0.05
N HIS A 147 -23.78 1.73 0.92
CA HIS A 147 -24.12 3.11 1.28
C HIS A 147 -23.20 4.15 0.67
N VAL A 148 -21.92 3.83 0.42
CA VAL A 148 -20.89 4.82 0.06
C VAL A 148 -20.29 4.55 -1.31
N GLY A 149 -20.20 3.28 -1.70
CA GLY A 149 -19.43 2.81 -2.86
C GLY A 149 -19.75 3.53 -4.17
N ARG A 150 -21.03 3.76 -4.48
CA ARG A 150 -21.44 4.41 -5.74
C ARG A 150 -21.01 5.88 -5.81
N THR A 151 -21.45 6.70 -4.85
CA THR A 151 -21.11 8.14 -4.81
C THR A 151 -19.60 8.34 -4.77
N TRP A 152 -18.90 7.54 -3.97
CA TRP A 152 -17.44 7.62 -3.90
C TRP A 152 -16.76 7.25 -5.21
N THR A 153 -17.14 6.13 -5.84
CA THR A 153 -16.52 5.68 -7.10
C THR A 153 -16.65 6.75 -8.17
N THR A 154 -17.84 7.34 -8.32
CA THR A 154 -18.07 8.43 -9.28
C THR A 154 -17.19 9.65 -8.99
N LEU A 155 -17.08 10.08 -7.73
CA LEU A 155 -16.24 11.22 -7.37
C LEU A 155 -14.75 10.93 -7.58
N ARG A 156 -14.32 9.70 -7.34
CA ARG A 156 -12.93 9.26 -7.57
C ARG A 156 -12.60 9.21 -9.05
N GLU A 157 -13.48 8.69 -9.89
CA GLU A 157 -13.31 8.72 -11.34
C GLU A 157 -13.21 10.16 -11.86
N ARG A 158 -14.06 11.06 -11.34
CA ARG A 158 -14.00 12.49 -11.67
C ARG A 158 -12.67 13.12 -11.23
N LYS A 159 -12.18 12.75 -10.04
CA LYS A 159 -10.85 13.16 -9.54
C LYS A 159 -9.73 12.68 -10.45
N LEU A 160 -9.76 11.42 -10.85
CA LEU A 160 -8.75 10.87 -11.75
C LEU A 160 -8.78 11.63 -13.09
N ALA A 161 -9.96 11.84 -13.67
CA ALA A 161 -10.11 12.63 -14.90
C ALA A 161 -9.62 14.10 -14.76
N SER A 162 -9.84 14.73 -13.62
CA SER A 162 -9.36 16.09 -13.35
C SER A 162 -7.85 16.16 -13.08
N THR A 163 -7.25 15.05 -12.65
CA THR A 163 -5.81 14.95 -12.35
C THR A 163 -5.02 14.50 -13.58
N ASP A 164 -5.58 13.59 -14.39
CA ASP A 164 -5.01 13.07 -15.65
C ASP A 164 -4.89 14.12 -16.74
N SER A 165 -5.66 15.21 -16.66
CA SER A 165 -5.45 16.38 -17.53
C SER A 165 -4.15 17.14 -17.23
N LYS A 166 -3.41 16.80 -16.17
CA LYS A 166 -2.08 17.38 -15.84
C LYS A 166 -0.97 16.37 -15.52
N LEU A 167 -1.26 15.13 -15.13
CA LEU A 167 -0.26 14.13 -14.70
C LEU A 167 -0.65 12.72 -15.16
N ALA A 168 -0.71 12.49 -16.47
CA ALA A 168 -0.94 11.15 -17.00
C ALA A 168 0.19 10.19 -16.57
N LEU A 169 -0.22 9.11 -15.88
CA LEU A 169 0.43 7.79 -15.77
C LEU A 169 1.70 7.65 -14.90
N SER A 170 1.50 7.34 -13.61
CA SER A 170 2.48 6.60 -12.80
C SER A 170 1.90 5.28 -12.26
N ARG A 171 1.94 4.26 -13.13
CA ARG A 171 2.24 2.83 -12.91
C ARG A 171 1.63 1.99 -11.76
N HIS A 172 0.64 2.43 -10.97
CA HIS A 172 0.09 1.58 -9.88
C HIS A 172 -1.35 1.07 -10.02
N ASP A 173 -2.04 1.27 -11.15
CA ASP A 173 -3.43 0.83 -11.34
C ASP A 173 -3.65 -0.68 -11.60
N ASN A 174 -2.65 -1.53 -11.39
CA ASN A 174 -2.81 -2.98 -11.62
C ASN A 174 -3.60 -3.72 -10.53
N VAL A 175 -3.94 -3.09 -9.40
CA VAL A 175 -4.63 -3.80 -8.30
C VAL A 175 -6.16 -3.88 -8.53
N PHE A 176 -6.77 -2.93 -9.25
CA PHE A 176 -8.23 -2.93 -9.46
C PHE A 176 -8.69 -3.72 -10.69
N ARG A 177 -7.79 -4.13 -11.60
CA ARG A 177 -8.13 -4.97 -12.76
C ARG A 177 -8.34 -6.45 -12.45
N LEU A 178 -8.07 -6.90 -11.23
CA LEU A 178 -8.22 -8.31 -10.84
C LEU A 178 -9.62 -8.70 -10.35
N LYS A 179 -10.59 -7.77 -10.30
CA LYS A 179 -11.96 -8.06 -9.82
C LYS A 179 -13.06 -8.08 -10.90
N THR A 180 -12.74 -7.91 -12.19
CA THR A 180 -13.77 -7.91 -13.26
C THR A 180 -13.56 -8.93 -14.37
N THR A 181 -12.61 -9.86 -14.26
CA THR A 181 -12.61 -11.06 -15.11
C THR A 181 -13.39 -12.18 -14.44
N PRO A 182 -14.55 -12.61 -14.97
CA PRO A 182 -15.18 -13.84 -14.51
C PRO A 182 -14.20 -14.99 -14.72
N PHE A 183 -14.06 -15.83 -13.69
CA PHE A 183 -13.24 -17.02 -13.67
C PHE A 183 -13.78 -18.01 -14.72
N SER A 184 -13.37 -17.85 -15.98
CA SER A 184 -13.67 -18.80 -17.04
C SER A 184 -12.71 -19.97 -16.88
N SER A 185 -13.28 -21.11 -16.50
CA SER A 185 -12.67 -22.42 -16.48
C SER A 185 -11.94 -22.70 -17.80
N ASN A 186 -10.61 -22.73 -17.76
CA ASN A 186 -9.81 -23.41 -18.78
C ASN A 186 -8.79 -24.33 -18.11
N ALA A 187 -9.30 -25.21 -17.25
CA ALA A 187 -8.64 -26.43 -16.83
C ALA A 187 -8.72 -27.49 -17.94
N ALA A 188 -8.18 -27.18 -19.13
CA ALA A 188 -8.15 -28.12 -20.25
C ALA A 188 -7.12 -27.74 -21.33
N SER A 189 -5.89 -27.34 -20.98
CA SER A 189 -4.82 -27.29 -21.99
C SER A 189 -3.40 -27.24 -21.41
N ARG A 190 -3.06 -28.14 -20.49
CA ARG A 190 -1.66 -28.49 -20.18
C ARG A 190 -1.54 -29.98 -19.86
N ARG A 191 -1.92 -30.82 -20.83
CA ARG A 191 -1.63 -32.26 -20.83
C ARG A 191 -1.04 -32.67 -22.18
N SER A 192 0.15 -32.16 -22.47
CA SER A 192 1.04 -32.78 -23.46
C SER A 192 2.48 -32.34 -23.24
N ASN A 193 3.20 -33.06 -22.39
CA ASN A 193 4.54 -33.49 -22.77
C ASN A 193 5.09 -34.57 -21.85
N ARG A 194 5.75 -35.55 -22.47
CA ARG A 194 6.71 -36.53 -21.94
C ARG A 194 6.18 -37.88 -21.46
N ARG A 195 6.04 -38.77 -22.44
CA ARG A 195 6.42 -40.21 -22.48
C ARG A 195 6.52 -40.52 -23.99
N SER A 196 7.54 -41.11 -24.60
CA SER A 196 8.58 -42.11 -24.24
C SER A 196 9.66 -42.03 -25.35
N SER A 197 10.96 -42.27 -25.11
CA SER A 197 11.66 -43.57 -25.17
C SER A 197 13.12 -43.33 -24.68
N ALA A 198 13.76 -44.09 -23.78
CA ALA A 198 14.07 -45.52 -23.69
C ALA A 198 15.12 -46.02 -24.72
N ALA A 199 16.39 -46.08 -24.29
CA ALA A 199 17.41 -47.08 -24.64
C ALA A 199 18.63 -46.85 -23.71
N SER A 200 18.81 -47.65 -22.64
CA SER A 200 19.65 -48.87 -22.58
C SER A 200 21.14 -48.60 -22.35
N SER A 201 21.58 -48.77 -21.09
CA SER A 201 22.97 -49.03 -20.63
C SER A 201 23.51 -50.38 -21.23
N PRO A 202 24.75 -50.90 -20.97
CA PRO A 202 25.75 -50.56 -19.92
C PRO A 202 27.28 -50.77 -20.24
N LEU A 203 28.12 -50.48 -19.23
CA LEU A 203 29.34 -51.20 -18.78
C LEU A 203 30.76 -50.93 -19.37
N HIS A 204 31.73 -50.99 -18.43
CA HIS A 204 33.21 -51.05 -18.48
C HIS A 204 33.99 -49.71 -18.46
N SER A 205 34.70 -49.35 -17.39
CA SER A 205 35.90 -49.93 -16.73
C SER A 205 37.19 -49.22 -17.17
N ARG A 206 37.77 -48.40 -16.28
CA ARG A 206 39.15 -48.53 -15.75
C ARG A 206 39.58 -47.30 -14.95
N ARG A 207 40.30 -47.59 -13.87
CA ARG A 207 40.95 -46.74 -12.86
C ARG A 207 42.44 -46.54 -13.27
N PRO A 208 43.35 -46.06 -12.38
CA PRO A 208 43.79 -44.69 -12.04
C PRO A 208 45.26 -44.38 -12.47
N SER A 209 45.74 -43.15 -12.22
CA SER A 209 47.12 -42.85 -11.71
C SER A 209 47.22 -41.34 -11.41
N LYS A 210 47.44 -40.84 -10.18
CA LYS A 210 48.65 -40.82 -9.32
C LYS A 210 49.66 -39.71 -9.68
N ALA A 211 50.19 -39.11 -8.61
CA ALA A 211 51.37 -38.26 -8.47
C ALA A 211 51.21 -36.78 -8.84
N ASP A 212 51.83 -35.82 -8.17
CA ASP A 212 52.40 -35.60 -6.82
C ASP A 212 53.16 -34.26 -6.94
N LEU A 213 53.60 -33.70 -5.80
CA LEU A 213 54.57 -32.62 -5.61
C LEU A 213 53.97 -31.19 -5.58
N THR A 214 53.81 -30.52 -4.42
CA THR A 214 54.82 -29.94 -3.49
C THR A 214 55.77 -28.98 -4.23
N ALA A 215 56.12 -27.77 -3.78
CA ALA A 215 56.27 -27.23 -2.44
C ALA A 215 56.47 -25.68 -2.49
N HIS A 216 56.33 -25.01 -1.33
CA HIS A 216 57.27 -24.05 -0.68
C HIS A 216 58.09 -23.06 -1.56
N SER A 217 58.36 -21.80 -1.20
CA SER A 217 58.29 -21.06 0.06
C SER A 217 58.74 -19.59 -0.17
N THR A 218 58.15 -18.68 0.62
CA THR A 218 58.72 -17.51 1.34
C THR A 218 59.31 -16.27 0.63
N PRO A 219 59.33 -15.11 1.35
CA PRO A 219 59.46 -13.76 0.79
C PRO A 219 60.80 -13.06 1.11
N SER A 220 61.02 -11.92 0.46
CA SER A 220 61.93 -10.80 0.81
C SER A 220 61.42 -9.59 0.01
N SER A 221 61.30 -8.35 0.50
CA SER A 221 62.02 -7.61 1.53
C SER A 221 61.11 -6.58 2.19
#